data_AF-A0A961G154-F1
#
_entry.id   AF-A0A961G154-F1
#
_cell.length_a   1.000
_cell.length_b   1.000
_cell.length_c   1.000
_cell.angle_alpha   90.00
_cell.angle_beta   90.00
_cell.angle_gamma   90.00
#
_symmetry.space_group_name_H-M   'P 1'
#
loop_
_entity.id
_entity.type
_entity.pdbx_description
1 polymer ?
#
loop_
_entity_poly.entity_id
_entity_poly.type
_entity_poly.pdbx_seq_one_letter_code
_entity_poly.pdbx_strand_id
1 'polypeptide(L)'
;MAKHRNSGMSQNLFPFLSILVALIGSLTMIIVVLNLIQMNKGEGRVPEEIEMAKAYVELEKQIENDKAKADQLRQLIENLIQLRTETVQTKEKLKMLQNLLDSTTKLEAARDELVAKLNILTNTNKKLEQDQKDILAQIELLKKELAARKLPADAPALRVTPSGSGSGTRPYFLEIADKTVLIHKSLTEAPVSIPSASLMQDEGFINLLKEIGSKPTNRLIFLVRGNAGAVANLNRAAQAVAAFNNTNGTEIIPGRLPLPGEGKVDLSIFAQYLAP
;
A
#
# COMPACT_ATOMS: atom_id res chain seq x y z
N MET A 1 -22.97 -96.74 -140.21
CA MET A 1 -24.42 -96.99 -140.32
C MET A 1 -25.15 -96.09 -139.34
N ALA A 2 -26.35 -95.64 -139.75
CA ALA A 2 -27.27 -94.66 -139.13
C ALA A 2 -27.41 -94.77 -137.59
N LYS A 3 -27.84 -93.74 -136.83
CA LYS A 3 -29.04 -92.92 -137.07
C LYS A 3 -29.12 -91.70 -136.14
N HIS A 4 -29.42 -90.55 -136.74
CA HIS A 4 -29.87 -89.30 -136.10
C HIS A 4 -31.27 -89.45 -135.47
N ARG A 5 -31.53 -88.77 -134.33
CA ARG A 5 -32.70 -87.88 -134.06
C ARG A 5 -32.78 -87.51 -132.57
N ASN A 6 -32.58 -86.23 -132.23
CA ASN A 6 -33.61 -85.19 -131.98
C ASN A 6 -34.33 -85.37 -130.63
N SER A 7 -34.69 -84.37 -129.81
CA SER A 7 -34.44 -82.92 -129.71
C SER A 7 -35.46 -82.47 -128.67
N GLY A 8 -35.03 -81.84 -127.57
CA GLY A 8 -35.95 -81.32 -126.56
C GLY A 8 -35.19 -80.52 -125.52
N MET A 9 -35.21 -79.20 -125.68
CA MET A 9 -34.69 -78.23 -124.72
C MET A 9 -35.41 -78.40 -123.36
N SER A 10 -34.77 -79.07 -122.41
CA SER A 10 -35.09 -78.93 -120.99
C SER A 10 -34.02 -78.00 -120.40
N GLN A 11 -34.39 -76.77 -120.07
CA GLN A 11 -33.51 -75.92 -119.27
C GLN A 11 -33.34 -76.59 -117.90
N ASN A 12 -32.11 -76.95 -117.56
CA ASN A 12 -31.79 -77.51 -116.25
C ASN A 12 -32.22 -76.51 -115.16
N LEU A 13 -33.21 -76.88 -114.34
CA LEU A 13 -33.69 -76.09 -113.19
C LEU A 13 -32.71 -76.15 -111.99
N PHE A 14 -31.78 -77.11 -112.00
CA PHE A 14 -30.82 -77.37 -110.93
C PHE A 14 -29.86 -76.19 -110.61
N PRO A 15 -29.28 -75.46 -111.58
CA PRO A 15 -28.43 -74.31 -111.29
C PRO A 15 -29.19 -73.14 -110.68
N PHE A 16 -30.45 -72.92 -111.08
CA PHE A 16 -31.26 -71.81 -110.59
C PHE A 16 -31.70 -72.02 -109.13
N LEU A 17 -32.07 -73.25 -108.77
CA LEU A 17 -32.39 -73.61 -107.39
C LEU A 17 -31.16 -73.48 -106.46
N SER A 18 -29.98 -73.90 -106.93
CA SER A 18 -28.74 -73.82 -106.14
C SER A 18 -28.32 -72.37 -105.85
N ILE A 19 -28.44 -71.47 -106.84
CA ILE A 19 -28.16 -70.04 -106.66
C ILE A 19 -29.18 -69.42 -105.69
N LEU A 20 -30.47 -69.77 -105.81
CA LEU A 20 -31.51 -69.20 -104.96
C LEU A 20 -31.37 -69.64 -103.49
N VAL A 21 -31.03 -70.90 -103.23
CA VAL A 21 -30.72 -71.40 -101.87
C VAL A 21 -29.46 -70.74 -101.30
N ALA A 22 -28.40 -70.58 -102.11
CA ALA A 22 -27.19 -69.89 -101.68
C ALA A 22 -27.45 -68.42 -101.34
N LEU A 23 -28.29 -67.73 -102.12
CA LEU A 23 -28.63 -66.33 -101.90
C LEU A 23 -29.47 -66.15 -100.63
N ILE A 24 -30.50 -66.99 -100.43
CA ILE A 24 -31.29 -67.00 -99.18
C ILE A 24 -30.39 -67.34 -97.98
N GLY A 25 -29.49 -68.32 -98.09
CA GLY A 25 -28.57 -68.70 -97.02
C GLY A 25 -27.57 -67.58 -96.66
N SER A 26 -27.05 -66.86 -97.65
CA SER A 26 -26.18 -65.71 -97.40
C SER A 26 -26.92 -64.56 -96.71
N LEU A 27 -28.18 -64.32 -97.09
CA LEU A 27 -29.01 -63.28 -96.49
C LEU A 27 -29.38 -63.60 -95.04
N THR A 28 -29.75 -64.85 -94.75
CA THR A 28 -30.06 -65.27 -93.36
C THR A 28 -28.83 -65.21 -92.46
N MET A 29 -27.65 -65.57 -92.97
CA MET A 29 -26.39 -65.45 -92.22
C MET A 29 -26.09 -64.00 -91.85
N ILE A 30 -26.27 -63.06 -92.78
CA ILE A 30 -26.10 -61.63 -92.52
C ILE A 30 -27.09 -61.14 -91.44
N ILE A 31 -28.37 -61.54 -91.51
CA ILE A 31 -29.37 -61.14 -90.51
C ILE A 31 -29.03 -61.68 -89.12
N VAL A 32 -28.58 -62.94 -89.02
CA VAL A 32 -28.16 -63.53 -87.74
C VAL A 32 -26.96 -62.80 -87.17
N VAL A 33 -25.95 -62.49 -87.99
CA VAL A 33 -24.78 -61.72 -87.55
C VAL A 33 -25.17 -60.32 -87.08
N LEU A 34 -26.08 -59.64 -87.80
CA LEU A 34 -26.56 -58.31 -87.38
C LEU A 34 -27.37 -58.35 -86.09
N ASN A 35 -28.21 -59.37 -85.88
CA ASN A 35 -28.95 -59.56 -84.62
C ASN A 35 -28.00 -59.89 -83.46
N LEU A 36 -26.97 -60.71 -83.70
CA LEU A 36 -25.98 -61.08 -82.69
C LEU A 36 -25.07 -59.90 -82.32
N ILE A 37 -24.72 -59.04 -83.28
CA ILE A 37 -24.03 -57.77 -83.04
C ILE A 37 -24.94 -56.79 -82.26
N GLN A 38 -26.25 -56.75 -82.54
CA GLN A 38 -27.18 -55.89 -81.79
C GLN A 38 -27.41 -56.38 -80.37
N MET A 39 -27.52 -57.70 -80.14
CA MET A 39 -27.57 -58.28 -78.78
C MET A 39 -26.29 -58.00 -78.00
N ASN A 40 -25.11 -58.19 -78.61
CA ASN A 40 -23.82 -57.87 -77.96
C ASN A 40 -23.59 -56.37 -77.75
N LYS A 41 -24.22 -55.49 -78.52
CA LYS A 41 -24.16 -54.02 -78.30
C LYS A 41 -25.13 -53.55 -77.21
N GLY A 42 -26.17 -54.34 -76.90
CA GLY A 42 -27.15 -54.05 -75.86
C GLY A 42 -26.75 -54.50 -74.45
N GLU A 43 -25.81 -55.44 -74.32
CA GLU A 43 -25.33 -55.97 -73.04
C GLU A 43 -24.03 -55.30 -72.57
N GLY A 44 -23.96 -53.97 -72.73
CA GLY A 44 -22.86 -53.15 -72.25
C GLY A 44 -23.26 -52.32 -71.02
N ARG A 45 -23.19 -52.94 -69.84
CA ARG A 45 -23.46 -52.39 -68.48
C ARG A 45 -24.94 -52.19 -68.14
N VAL A 46 -25.35 -52.75 -67.01
CA VAL A 46 -26.69 -52.57 -66.43
C VAL A 46 -26.86 -51.07 -66.12
N PRO A 47 -28.02 -50.43 -66.41
CA PRO A 47 -28.26 -49.01 -66.14
C PRO A 47 -27.88 -48.57 -64.71
N GLU A 48 -28.09 -49.48 -63.74
CA GLU A 48 -27.76 -49.30 -62.32
C GLU A 48 -26.25 -49.16 -62.05
N GLU A 49 -25.38 -49.89 -62.76
CA GLU A 49 -23.92 -49.78 -62.61
C GLU A 49 -23.38 -48.43 -63.10
N ILE A 50 -24.00 -47.87 -64.14
CA ILE A 50 -23.63 -46.56 -64.70
C ILE A 50 -24.04 -45.44 -63.73
N GLU A 51 -25.22 -45.56 -63.11
CA GLU A 51 -25.68 -44.60 -62.08
C GLU A 51 -24.81 -44.67 -60.82
N MET A 52 -24.45 -45.88 -60.38
CA MET A 52 -23.51 -46.06 -59.27
C MET A 52 -22.12 -45.46 -59.55
N ALA A 53 -21.58 -45.65 -60.76
CA ALA A 53 -20.30 -45.06 -61.13
C ALA A 53 -20.36 -43.52 -61.15
N LYS A 54 -21.46 -42.93 -61.64
CA LYS A 54 -21.68 -41.47 -61.58
C LYS A 54 -21.79 -40.96 -60.14
N ALA A 55 -22.55 -41.66 -59.29
CA ALA A 55 -22.69 -41.32 -57.88
C ALA A 55 -21.35 -41.41 -57.14
N TYR A 56 -20.52 -42.41 -57.46
CA TYR A 56 -19.17 -42.54 -56.88
C TYR A 56 -18.26 -41.38 -57.28
N VAL A 57 -18.24 -41.00 -58.56
CA VAL A 57 -17.45 -39.84 -59.03
C VAL A 57 -17.93 -38.53 -58.40
N GLU A 58 -19.23 -38.35 -58.23
CA GLU A 58 -19.78 -37.17 -57.56
C GLU A 58 -19.43 -37.15 -56.06
N LEU A 59 -19.47 -38.31 -55.39
CA LEU A 59 -19.05 -38.46 -54.01
C LEU A 59 -17.55 -38.19 -53.84
N GLU A 60 -16.68 -38.67 -54.74
CA GLU A 60 -15.24 -38.37 -54.73
C GLU A 60 -14.99 -36.86 -54.86
N LYS A 61 -15.72 -36.20 -55.77
CA LYS A 61 -15.62 -34.74 -55.95
C LYS A 61 -16.12 -33.98 -54.71
N GLN A 62 -17.17 -34.45 -54.04
CA GLN A 62 -17.62 -33.88 -52.77
C GLN A 62 -16.59 -34.05 -51.67
N ILE A 63 -16.00 -35.24 -51.54
CA ILE A 63 -14.94 -35.53 -50.57
C ILE A 63 -13.72 -34.62 -50.81
N GLU A 64 -13.33 -34.42 -52.07
CA GLU A 64 -12.20 -33.55 -52.42
C GLU A 64 -12.50 -32.07 -52.08
N ASN A 65 -13.70 -31.59 -52.41
CA ASN A 65 -14.12 -30.23 -52.06
C ASN A 65 -14.21 -30.01 -50.55
N ASP A 66 -14.72 -31.00 -49.81
CA ASP A 66 -14.85 -30.90 -48.35
C ASP A 66 -13.49 -31.01 -47.66
N LYS A 67 -12.56 -31.79 -48.19
CA LYS A 67 -11.15 -31.77 -47.76
C LYS A 67 -10.52 -30.40 -48.00
N ALA A 68 -10.70 -29.82 -49.18
CA ALA A 68 -10.16 -28.49 -49.50
C ALA A 68 -10.73 -27.39 -48.58
N LYS A 69 -12.04 -27.44 -48.30
CA LYS A 69 -12.69 -26.53 -47.33
C LYS A 69 -12.17 -26.74 -45.91
N ALA A 70 -11.98 -27.99 -45.49
CA ALA A 70 -11.45 -28.30 -44.16
C ALA A 70 -10.04 -27.74 -43.98
N ASP A 71 -9.18 -27.83 -45.00
CA ASP A 71 -7.83 -27.28 -44.94
C ASP A 71 -7.83 -25.75 -44.97
N GLN A 72 -8.71 -25.11 -45.75
CA GLN A 72 -8.90 -23.66 -45.70
C GLN A 72 -9.38 -23.19 -44.32
N LEU A 73 -10.33 -23.89 -43.72
CA LEU A 73 -10.83 -23.57 -42.37
C LEU A 73 -9.74 -23.76 -41.31
N ARG A 74 -8.90 -24.79 -41.43
CA ARG A 74 -7.74 -24.98 -40.53
C ARG A 74 -6.76 -23.82 -40.60
N GLN A 75 -6.38 -23.40 -41.81
CA GLN A 75 -5.49 -22.24 -42.00
C GLN A 75 -6.10 -20.96 -41.42
N LEU A 76 -7.40 -20.75 -41.62
CA LEU A 76 -8.10 -19.59 -41.09
C LEU A 76 -8.15 -19.60 -39.56
N ILE A 77 -8.40 -20.76 -38.95
CA ILE A 77 -8.34 -20.93 -37.49
C ILE A 77 -6.95 -20.62 -36.96
N GLU A 78 -5.90 -21.12 -37.61
CA GLU A 78 -4.52 -20.86 -37.18
C GLU A 78 -4.15 -19.38 -37.26
N ASN A 79 -4.53 -18.71 -38.35
CA ASN A 79 -4.35 -17.26 -38.50
C ASN A 79 -5.12 -16.47 -37.44
N LEU A 80 -6.36 -16.87 -37.12
CA LEU A 80 -7.15 -16.22 -36.07
C LEU A 80 -6.56 -16.43 -34.67
N ILE A 81 -5.98 -17.61 -34.41
CA ILE A 81 -5.28 -17.88 -33.15
C ILE A 81 -4.03 -17.01 -33.01
N GLN A 82 -3.23 -16.89 -34.08
CA GLN A 82 -2.05 -16.01 -34.11
C GLN A 82 -2.45 -14.55 -33.87
N LEU A 83 -3.44 -14.05 -34.62
CA LEU A 83 -3.93 -12.68 -34.48
C LEU A 83 -4.48 -12.39 -33.08
N ARG A 84 -5.21 -13.34 -32.48
CA ARG A 84 -5.68 -13.21 -31.09
C ARG A 84 -4.52 -13.11 -30.13
N THR A 85 -3.48 -13.93 -30.32
CA THR A 85 -2.29 -13.94 -29.45
C THR A 85 -1.55 -12.61 -29.52
N GLU A 86 -1.33 -12.07 -30.73
CA GLU A 86 -0.74 -10.76 -30.94
C GLU A 86 -1.58 -9.63 -30.32
N THR A 87 -2.90 -9.70 -30.45
CA THR A 87 -3.83 -8.73 -29.86
C THR A 87 -3.74 -8.74 -28.33
N VAL A 88 -3.68 -9.93 -27.72
CA VAL A 88 -3.53 -10.08 -26.26
C VAL A 88 -2.20 -9.49 -25.80
N GLN A 89 -1.09 -9.85 -26.45
CA GLN A 89 0.24 -9.30 -26.12
C GLN A 89 0.29 -7.78 -26.26
N THR A 90 -0.31 -7.23 -27.31
CA THR A 90 -0.37 -5.78 -27.54
C THR A 90 -1.18 -5.08 -26.45
N LYS A 91 -2.31 -5.68 -26.04
CA LYS A 91 -3.13 -5.16 -24.93
C LYS A 91 -2.40 -5.20 -23.59
N GLU A 92 -1.61 -6.24 -23.34
CA GLU A 92 -0.77 -6.32 -22.14
C GLU A 92 0.32 -5.25 -22.13
N LYS A 93 1.02 -5.07 -23.25
CA LYS A 93 2.00 -3.98 -23.41
C LYS A 93 1.37 -2.61 -23.17
N LEU A 94 0.18 -2.37 -23.72
CA LEU A 94 -0.56 -1.12 -23.51
C LEU A 94 -0.88 -0.90 -22.03
N LYS A 95 -1.38 -1.93 -21.33
CA LYS A 95 -1.62 -1.85 -19.88
C LYS A 95 -0.35 -1.55 -19.09
N MET A 96 0.79 -2.19 -19.43
CA MET A 96 2.06 -1.89 -18.77
C MET A 96 2.47 -0.43 -18.99
N LEU A 97 2.36 0.08 -20.22
CA LEU A 97 2.68 1.48 -20.54
C LEU A 97 1.75 2.46 -19.81
N GLN A 98 0.45 2.16 -19.71
CA GLN A 98 -0.49 2.96 -18.92
C GLN A 98 -0.11 2.99 -17.44
N ASN A 99 0.23 1.85 -16.85
CA ASN A 99 0.67 1.79 -15.45
C ASN A 99 1.97 2.59 -15.22
N LEU A 100 2.90 2.56 -16.18
CA LEU A 100 4.11 3.37 -16.11
C LEU A 100 3.77 4.86 -16.17
N LEU A 101 2.90 5.29 -17.08
CA LEU A 101 2.47 6.68 -17.19
C LEU A 101 1.78 7.17 -15.91
N ASP A 102 0.88 6.36 -15.34
CA ASP A 102 0.21 6.65 -14.08
C ASP A 102 1.20 6.72 -12.90
N SER A 103 2.25 5.90 -12.92
CA SER A 103 3.31 5.97 -11.91
C SER A 103 4.16 7.25 -12.04
N THR A 104 4.46 7.66 -13.28
CA THR A 104 5.23 8.89 -13.53
C THR A 104 4.47 10.15 -13.18
N THR A 105 3.17 10.22 -13.49
CA THR A 105 2.33 11.38 -13.13
C THR A 105 2.15 11.52 -11.62
N LYS A 106 2.01 10.40 -10.89
CA LYS A 106 2.03 10.39 -9.42
C LYS A 106 3.38 10.86 -8.86
N LEU A 107 4.50 10.44 -9.47
CA LEU A 107 5.84 10.90 -9.11
C LEU A 107 6.03 12.39 -9.36
N GLU A 108 5.52 12.93 -10.46
CA GLU A 108 5.55 14.36 -10.77
C GLU A 108 4.74 15.18 -9.75
N ALA A 109 3.52 14.75 -9.44
CA ALA A 109 2.70 15.40 -8.41
C ALA A 109 3.38 15.38 -7.03
N ALA A 110 3.99 14.25 -6.64
CA ALA A 110 4.74 14.15 -5.40
C ALA A 110 6.00 15.04 -5.41
N ARG A 111 6.67 15.18 -6.55
CA ARG A 111 7.82 16.09 -6.71
C ARG A 111 7.40 17.54 -6.54
N ASP A 112 6.29 17.96 -7.14
CA ASP A 112 5.78 19.33 -7.02
C ASP A 112 5.40 19.67 -5.58
N GLU A 113 4.77 18.73 -4.87
CA GLU A 113 4.48 18.88 -3.44
C GLU A 113 5.76 19.01 -2.60
N LEU A 114 6.79 18.21 -2.90
CA LEU A 114 8.09 18.30 -2.23
C LEU A 114 8.79 19.64 -2.49
N VAL A 115 8.74 20.15 -3.72
CA VAL A 115 9.31 21.47 -4.06
C VAL A 115 8.56 22.58 -3.32
N ALA A 116 7.23 22.52 -3.24
CA ALA A 116 6.44 23.48 -2.48
C ALA A 116 6.82 23.46 -0.98
N LYS A 117 6.93 22.27 -0.38
CA LYS A 117 7.39 22.12 1.01
C LYS A 117 8.80 22.66 1.22
N LEU A 118 9.73 22.39 0.30
CA LEU A 118 11.10 22.89 0.36
C LEU A 118 11.12 24.43 0.34
N ASN A 119 10.32 25.05 -0.53
CA ASN A 119 10.21 26.52 -0.61
C ASN A 119 9.65 27.12 0.69
N ILE A 120 8.62 26.50 1.27
CA ILE A 120 8.06 26.93 2.56
C ILE A 120 9.13 26.84 3.65
N LEU A 121 9.81 25.70 3.77
CA LEU A 121 10.86 25.47 4.78
C LEU A 121 12.03 26.44 4.63
N THR A 122 12.43 26.74 3.40
CA THR A 122 13.49 27.71 3.11
C THR A 122 13.11 29.11 3.55
N ASN A 123 11.86 29.52 3.31
CA ASN A 123 11.35 30.82 3.74
C ASN A 123 11.20 30.92 5.25
N THR A 124 10.74 29.86 5.94
CA THR A 124 10.67 29.85 7.40
C THR A 124 12.06 29.88 8.03
N ASN A 125 13.04 29.15 7.48
CA ASN A 125 14.42 29.22 7.98
C ASN A 125 14.99 30.65 7.87
N LYS A 126 14.78 31.33 6.75
CA LYS A 126 15.21 32.74 6.60
C LYS A 126 14.57 33.65 7.64
N LYS A 127 13.29 33.47 7.96
CA LYS A 127 12.60 34.24 9.00
C LYS A 127 13.17 33.94 10.39
N LEU A 128 13.38 32.67 10.72
CA LEU A 128 13.96 32.26 12.00
C LEU A 128 15.39 32.80 12.17
N GLU A 129 16.18 32.84 11.11
CA GLU A 129 17.52 33.46 11.14
C GLU A 129 17.46 34.98 11.38
N GLN A 130 16.45 35.67 10.85
CA GLN A 130 16.22 37.08 11.13
C GLN A 130 15.78 37.28 12.58
N ASP A 131 14.76 36.54 13.02
CA ASP A 131 14.24 36.60 14.39
C ASP A 131 15.35 36.31 15.41
N GLN A 132 16.22 35.33 15.13
CA GLN A 132 17.37 35.02 15.98
C GLN A 132 18.32 36.22 16.11
N LYS A 133 18.63 36.90 15.01
CA LYS A 133 19.50 38.09 15.04
C LYS A 133 18.87 39.23 15.85
N ASP A 134 17.56 39.45 15.68
CA ASP A 134 16.83 40.49 16.39
C ASP A 134 16.75 40.20 17.90
N ILE A 135 16.49 38.95 18.28
CA ILE A 135 16.48 38.51 19.67
C ILE A 135 17.87 38.68 20.31
N LEU A 136 18.94 38.31 19.60
CA LEU A 136 20.30 38.50 20.10
C LEU A 136 20.64 39.98 20.32
N ALA A 137 20.20 40.87 19.41
CA ALA A 137 20.36 42.30 19.59
C ALA A 137 19.59 42.83 20.81
N GLN A 138 18.36 42.36 21.03
CA GLN A 138 17.56 42.70 22.22
C GLN A 138 18.20 42.21 23.51
N ILE A 139 18.74 40.98 23.52
CA ILE A 139 19.45 40.42 24.67
C ILE A 139 20.64 41.30 25.04
N GLU A 140 21.46 41.72 24.06
CA GLU A 140 22.61 42.58 24.32
C GLU A 140 22.19 43.96 24.83
N LEU A 141 21.09 44.52 24.33
CA LEU A 141 20.53 45.78 24.83
C LEU A 141 20.04 45.65 26.28
N LEU A 142 19.26 44.60 26.58
CA LEU A 142 18.75 44.33 27.93
C LEU A 142 19.87 43.99 28.92
N LYS A 143 20.94 43.30 28.49
CA LYS A 143 22.12 43.07 29.32
C LYS A 143 22.82 44.37 29.68
N LYS A 144 22.97 45.30 28.72
CA LYS A 144 23.55 46.63 29.00
C LYS A 144 22.66 47.43 29.96
N GLU A 145 21.34 47.37 29.79
CA GLU A 145 20.41 48.00 30.71
C GLU A 145 20.48 47.40 32.12
N LEU A 146 20.56 46.07 32.23
CA LEU A 146 20.75 45.36 33.50
C LEU A 146 22.08 45.73 34.17
N ALA A 147 23.17 45.83 33.41
CA ALA A 147 24.47 46.24 33.93
C ALA A 147 24.49 47.71 34.39
N ALA A 148 23.73 48.59 33.72
CA ALA A 148 23.58 49.99 34.10
C ALA A 148 22.70 50.18 35.34
N ARG A 149 21.76 49.25 35.59
CA ARG A 149 20.97 49.23 36.82
C ARG A 149 21.84 48.71 37.96
N LYS A 150 22.14 49.58 38.93
CA LYS A 150 22.65 49.13 40.23
C LYS A 150 21.56 48.26 40.86
N LEU A 151 21.87 46.99 41.09
CA LEU A 151 21.01 46.11 41.89
C LEU A 151 20.66 46.83 43.20
N PRO A 152 19.38 46.90 43.61
CA PRO A 152 19.08 47.32 44.97
C PRO A 152 19.88 46.44 45.92
N ALA A 153 20.42 47.02 46.99
CA ALA A 153 21.20 46.31 47.99
C ALA A 153 20.47 45.01 48.36
N ASP A 154 21.21 43.89 48.40
CA ASP A 154 20.68 42.56 48.69
C ASP A 154 19.64 42.66 49.80
N ALA A 155 18.40 42.29 49.48
CA ALA A 155 17.33 42.31 50.47
C ALA A 155 17.80 41.50 51.68
N PRO A 156 17.65 42.04 52.91
CA PRO A 156 18.19 41.43 54.11
C PRO A 156 17.78 39.95 54.17
N ALA A 157 18.75 39.08 54.46
CA ALA A 157 18.51 37.64 54.53
C ALA A 157 17.34 37.35 55.48
N LEU A 158 16.38 36.60 54.99
CA LEU A 158 15.15 36.34 55.70
C LEU A 158 15.35 35.10 56.57
N ARG A 159 15.66 35.35 57.84
CA ARG A 159 15.94 34.29 58.81
C ARG A 159 14.65 33.65 59.28
N VAL A 160 14.49 32.35 59.00
CA VAL A 160 13.35 31.58 59.49
C VAL A 160 13.62 31.13 60.92
N THR A 161 12.81 31.58 61.86
CA THR A 161 12.89 31.16 63.26
C THR A 161 11.78 30.17 63.59
N PRO A 162 12.04 29.09 64.35
CA PRO A 162 10.98 28.22 64.85
C PRO A 162 10.06 29.01 65.81
N SER A 163 8.76 28.98 65.56
CA SER A 163 7.75 29.57 66.44
C SER A 163 6.98 28.48 67.20
N GLY A 164 6.87 28.61 68.52
CA GLY A 164 6.06 27.73 69.38
C GLY A 164 6.81 26.58 70.05
N SER A 165 6.06 25.66 70.67
CA SER A 165 6.53 24.51 71.48
C SER A 165 7.11 23.33 70.67
N GLY A 166 7.44 23.54 69.40
CA GLY A 166 7.86 22.49 68.45
C GLY A 166 9.35 22.15 68.44
N SER A 167 10.06 22.36 69.56
CA SER A 167 11.53 22.21 69.69
C SER A 167 12.08 20.79 69.41
N GLY A 168 11.22 19.78 69.19
CA GLY A 168 11.59 18.40 68.88
C GLY A 168 11.20 17.90 67.48
N THR A 169 10.65 18.74 66.60
CA THR A 169 10.26 18.31 65.24
C THR A 169 11.35 18.61 64.22
N ARG A 170 11.56 17.69 63.26
CA ARG A 170 12.52 17.83 62.14
C ARG A 170 11.76 18.16 60.86
N PRO A 171 11.54 19.46 60.53
CA PRO A 171 10.82 19.83 59.32
C PRO A 171 11.72 19.75 58.09
N TYR A 172 11.10 19.43 56.96
CA TYR A 172 11.67 19.64 55.64
C TYR A 172 11.16 20.96 55.09
N PHE A 173 11.99 21.67 54.34
CA PHE A 173 11.65 22.99 53.82
C PHE A 173 11.53 22.97 52.30
N LEU A 174 10.44 23.56 51.83
CA LEU A 174 10.18 23.69 50.41
C LEU A 174 9.66 25.09 50.14
N GLU A 175 10.41 25.86 49.38
CA GLU A 175 10.10 27.23 49.07
C GLU A 175 9.26 27.32 47.79
N ILE A 176 8.16 28.06 47.87
CA ILE A 176 7.18 28.23 46.80
C ILE A 176 7.31 29.65 46.26
N ALA A 177 7.75 29.77 45.01
CA ALA A 177 7.79 31.01 44.25
C ALA A 177 6.73 31.00 43.11
N ASP A 178 6.71 32.04 42.28
CA ASP A 178 5.71 32.24 41.21
C ASP A 178 5.74 31.15 40.13
N LYS A 179 6.94 30.74 39.69
CA LYS A 179 7.13 29.75 38.61
C LYS A 179 7.91 28.52 39.02
N THR A 180 8.53 28.56 40.19
CA THR A 180 9.47 27.55 40.65
C THR A 180 9.19 27.15 42.09
N VAL A 181 9.56 25.91 42.38
CA VAL A 181 9.55 25.31 43.71
C VAL A 181 10.99 24.94 44.04
N LEU A 182 11.48 25.40 45.18
CA LEU A 182 12.87 25.26 45.61
C LEU A 182 12.93 24.27 46.77
N ILE A 183 13.67 23.16 46.59
CA ILE A 183 13.89 22.18 47.65
C ILE A 183 15.17 22.53 48.40
N HIS A 184 15.04 22.78 49.70
CA HIS A 184 16.17 23.04 50.60
C HIS A 184 16.59 21.74 51.29
N LYS A 185 17.69 21.12 50.81
CA LYS A 185 18.22 19.85 51.35
C LYS A 185 19.42 20.02 52.29
N SER A 186 20.27 21.00 52.01
CA SER A 186 21.48 21.33 52.75
C SER A 186 21.59 22.84 52.94
N LEU A 187 22.40 23.26 53.92
CA LEU A 187 22.77 24.66 54.11
C LEU A 187 23.89 25.13 53.19
N THR A 188 24.70 24.20 52.68
CA THR A 188 25.89 24.49 51.87
C THR A 188 25.60 24.42 50.38
N GLU A 189 24.66 23.56 49.97
CA GLU A 189 24.24 23.41 48.57
C GLU A 189 23.15 24.41 48.17
N ALA A 190 23.18 24.85 46.91
CA ALA A 190 22.10 25.65 46.35
C ALA A 190 20.81 24.82 46.29
N PRO A 191 19.64 25.41 46.62
CA PRO A 191 18.37 24.71 46.59
C PRO A 191 18.05 24.22 45.17
N VAL A 192 17.49 23.01 45.09
CA VAL A 192 17.12 22.40 43.81
C VAL A 192 15.85 23.09 43.30
N SER A 193 15.95 23.74 42.14
CA SER A 193 14.83 24.45 41.52
C SER A 193 14.04 23.55 40.57
N ILE A 194 12.74 23.43 40.83
CA ILE A 194 11.80 22.64 40.05
C ILE A 194 10.76 23.57 39.44
N PRO A 195 10.53 23.53 38.11
CA PRO A 195 9.42 24.25 37.50
C PRO A 195 8.07 23.82 38.09
N SER A 196 7.22 24.77 38.47
CA SER A 196 5.93 24.46 39.12
C SER A 196 5.00 23.59 38.27
N ALA A 197 5.11 23.68 36.95
CA ALA A 197 4.37 22.86 35.98
C ALA A 197 4.75 21.37 36.05
N SER A 198 6.00 21.06 36.38
CA SER A 198 6.55 19.70 36.39
C SER A 198 6.59 19.07 37.78
N LEU A 199 6.12 19.78 38.82
CA LEU A 199 6.26 19.39 40.22
C LEU A 199 5.77 17.95 40.53
N MET A 200 4.63 17.54 39.95
CA MET A 200 4.06 16.20 40.20
C MET A 200 4.81 15.06 39.51
N GLN A 201 5.62 15.38 38.48
CA GLN A 201 6.37 14.40 37.70
C GLN A 201 7.87 14.40 38.06
N ASP A 202 8.32 15.41 38.82
CA ASP A 202 9.72 15.55 39.20
C ASP A 202 10.15 14.45 40.16
N GLU A 203 11.17 13.67 39.75
CA GLU A 203 11.71 12.58 40.55
C GLU A 203 12.32 13.07 41.86
N GLY A 204 12.92 14.27 41.86
CA GLY A 204 13.51 14.88 43.04
C GLY A 204 12.47 15.19 44.12
N PHE A 205 11.32 15.72 43.71
CA PHE A 205 10.19 15.97 44.59
C PHE A 205 9.54 14.67 45.09
N ILE A 206 9.33 13.68 44.22
CA ILE A 206 8.78 12.38 44.62
C ILE A 206 9.70 11.67 45.62
N ASN A 207 11.01 11.71 45.39
CA ASN A 207 11.99 11.11 46.30
C ASN A 207 12.04 11.82 47.66
N LEU A 208 11.88 13.16 47.67
CA LEU A 208 11.71 13.90 48.92
C LEU A 208 10.47 13.42 49.68
N LEU A 209 9.31 13.28 49.02
CA LEU A 209 8.09 12.81 49.69
C LEU A 209 8.24 11.38 50.24
N LYS A 210 8.90 10.48 49.50
CA LYS A 210 9.24 9.13 49.99
C LYS A 210 10.13 9.19 51.24
N GLU A 211 11.15 10.05 51.23
CA GLU A 211 12.03 10.23 52.38
C GLU A 211 11.24 10.73 53.60
N ILE A 212 10.40 11.73 53.43
CA ILE A 212 9.58 12.30 54.52
C ILE A 212 8.60 11.25 55.06
N GLY A 213 7.90 10.53 54.17
CA GLY A 213 6.94 9.50 54.54
C GLY A 213 7.56 8.30 55.25
N SER A 214 8.86 8.04 55.05
CA SER A 214 9.59 6.95 55.71
C SER A 214 10.04 7.26 57.14
N LYS A 215 10.03 8.54 57.55
CA LYS A 215 10.52 8.98 58.87
C LYS A 215 9.36 9.24 59.83
N PRO A 216 9.54 9.00 61.14
CA PRO A 216 8.54 9.38 62.15
C PRO A 216 8.36 10.90 62.27
N THR A 217 9.29 11.68 61.71
CA THR A 217 9.20 13.14 61.59
C THR A 217 8.78 13.51 60.17
N ASN A 218 7.48 13.44 59.91
CA ASN A 218 6.85 13.55 58.60
C ASN A 218 6.34 14.98 58.28
N ARG A 219 7.01 16.02 58.79
CA ARG A 219 6.57 17.42 58.63
C ARG A 219 7.25 18.10 57.44
N LEU A 220 6.45 18.66 56.54
CA LEU A 220 6.91 19.46 55.41
C LEU A 220 6.43 20.90 55.56
N ILE A 221 7.32 21.88 55.62
CA ILE A 221 6.99 23.30 55.73
C ILE A 221 7.13 23.96 54.35
N PHE A 222 6.02 24.49 53.86
CA PHE A 222 6.00 25.35 52.68
C PHE A 222 6.38 26.77 53.08
N LEU A 223 7.52 27.24 52.57
CA LEU A 223 7.95 28.63 52.69
C LEU A 223 7.37 29.42 51.51
N VAL A 224 6.34 30.22 51.75
CA VAL A 224 5.53 30.81 50.67
C VAL A 224 5.93 32.26 50.44
N ARG A 225 6.41 32.59 49.25
CA ARG A 225 6.71 33.98 48.86
C ARG A 225 5.41 34.80 48.74
N GLY A 226 5.51 36.10 48.99
CA GLY A 226 4.36 37.02 48.96
C GLY A 226 3.83 37.39 47.57
N ASN A 227 4.24 36.70 46.51
CA ASN A 227 3.80 36.99 45.14
C ASN A 227 2.54 36.21 44.75
N ALA A 228 1.78 36.72 43.76
CA ALA A 228 0.46 36.20 43.41
C ALA A 228 0.47 34.74 42.96
N GLY A 229 1.49 34.30 42.21
CA GLY A 229 1.58 32.91 41.75
C GLY A 229 2.08 31.92 42.80
N ALA A 230 2.77 32.36 43.86
CA ALA A 230 3.15 31.47 44.96
C ALA A 230 1.94 30.86 45.68
N VAL A 231 0.83 31.58 45.80
CA VAL A 231 -0.40 31.04 46.41
C VAL A 231 -1.01 29.93 45.55
N ALA A 232 -1.04 30.12 44.23
CA ALA A 232 -1.51 29.10 43.29
C ALA A 232 -0.60 27.85 43.32
N ASN A 233 0.71 28.05 43.35
CA ASN A 233 1.68 26.95 43.43
C ASN A 233 1.65 26.24 44.78
N LEU A 234 1.36 26.94 45.88
CA LEU A 234 1.17 26.33 47.20
C LEU A 234 0.02 25.33 47.17
N ASN A 235 -1.11 25.70 46.55
CA ASN A 235 -2.26 24.81 46.43
C ASN A 235 -1.90 23.57 45.61
N ARG A 236 -1.18 23.73 44.49
CA ARG A 236 -0.70 22.62 43.67
C ARG A 236 0.26 21.71 44.44
N ALA A 237 1.21 22.28 45.19
CA ALA A 237 2.15 21.52 46.01
C ALA A 237 1.44 20.76 47.15
N ALA A 238 0.48 21.41 47.83
CA ALA A 238 -0.32 20.77 48.86
C ALA A 238 -1.20 19.63 48.31
N GLN A 239 -1.77 19.80 47.11
CA GLN A 239 -2.50 18.74 46.41
C GLN A 239 -1.59 17.57 46.06
N ALA A 240 -0.36 17.83 45.61
CA ALA A 240 0.60 16.77 45.29
C ALA A 240 0.97 15.94 46.53
N VAL A 241 1.16 16.58 47.69
CA VAL A 241 1.40 15.89 48.97
C VAL A 241 0.18 15.07 49.39
N ALA A 242 -1.03 15.63 49.29
CA ALA A 242 -2.26 14.92 49.63
C ALA A 242 -2.49 13.69 48.73
N ALA A 243 -2.25 13.82 47.42
CA ALA A 243 -2.31 12.71 46.48
C ALA A 243 -1.29 11.63 46.84
N PHE A 244 -0.05 12.01 47.15
CA PHE A 244 0.99 11.07 47.57
C PHE A 244 0.62 10.31 48.85
N ASN A 245 0.08 11.00 49.85
CA ASN A 245 -0.41 10.39 51.09
C ASN A 245 -1.51 9.37 50.83
N ASN A 246 -2.51 9.72 50.02
CA ASN A 246 -3.62 8.83 49.70
C ASN A 246 -3.18 7.58 48.92
N THR A 247 -2.22 7.73 48.00
CA THR A 247 -1.74 6.62 47.17
C THR A 247 -0.82 5.67 47.93
N ASN A 248 0.04 6.19 48.82
CA ASN A 248 1.09 5.41 49.47
C ASN A 248 0.79 5.09 50.94
N GLY A 249 -0.35 5.53 51.49
CA GLY A 249 -0.70 5.33 52.89
C GLY A 249 0.23 6.07 53.87
N THR A 250 0.85 7.17 53.43
CA THR A 250 1.74 7.99 54.26
C THR A 250 0.99 9.15 54.93
N GLU A 251 1.52 9.66 56.04
CA GLU A 251 0.92 10.78 56.79
C GLU A 251 1.79 12.04 56.76
N ILE A 252 2.24 12.51 55.59
CA ILE A 252 3.02 13.74 55.52
C ILE A 252 2.16 14.93 55.94
N ILE A 253 2.62 15.71 56.93
CA ILE A 253 1.89 16.85 57.51
C ILE A 253 2.43 18.16 56.91
N PRO A 254 1.67 18.83 56.02
CA PRO A 254 2.06 20.10 55.44
C PRO A 254 1.82 21.28 56.40
N GLY A 255 2.88 22.04 56.70
CA GLY A 255 2.85 23.34 57.35
C GLY A 255 3.06 24.47 56.34
N ARG A 256 2.68 25.70 56.72
CA ARG A 256 2.79 26.89 55.87
C ARG A 256 3.45 28.02 56.66
N LEU A 257 4.45 28.65 56.06
CA LEU A 257 5.11 29.83 56.60
C LEU A 257 5.22 30.90 55.51
N PRO A 258 4.49 32.02 55.62
CA PRO A 258 4.65 33.13 54.68
C PRO A 258 5.98 33.84 54.91
N LEU A 259 6.70 34.13 53.83
CA LEU A 259 7.95 34.87 53.84
C LEU A 259 7.70 36.35 53.43
N PRO A 260 8.00 37.34 54.30
CA PRO A 260 7.89 38.74 53.93
C PRO A 260 9.04 39.17 53.02
N GLY A 261 8.85 39.01 51.70
CA GLY A 261 9.76 39.52 50.67
C GLY A 261 10.52 38.44 49.90
N GLU A 262 11.45 38.88 49.05
CA GLU A 262 12.19 38.05 48.08
C GLU A 262 13.68 37.84 48.49
N GLY A 263 14.06 38.21 49.73
CA GLY A 263 15.41 38.02 50.25
C GLY A 263 15.79 36.53 50.36
N LYS A 264 17.10 36.24 50.38
CA LYS A 264 17.61 34.86 50.53
C LYS A 264 17.12 34.27 51.85
N VAL A 265 16.54 33.07 51.80
CA VAL A 265 16.10 32.36 53.01
C VAL A 265 17.32 31.87 53.77
N ASP A 266 17.43 32.24 55.04
CA ASP A 266 18.43 31.70 55.96
C ASP A 266 17.78 30.67 56.89
N LEU A 267 18.18 29.40 56.71
CA LEU A 267 17.75 28.24 57.51
C LEU A 267 18.82 27.79 58.52
N SER A 268 19.85 28.62 58.80
CA SER A 268 20.97 28.29 59.69
C SER A 268 20.57 27.73 61.06
N ILE A 269 19.42 28.15 61.60
CA ILE A 269 18.88 27.65 62.89
C ILE A 269 18.51 26.16 62.81
N PHE A 270 18.20 25.65 61.62
CA PHE A 270 17.82 24.27 61.35
C PHE A 270 19.01 23.42 60.85
N ALA A 271 20.26 23.88 61.01
CA ALA A 271 21.47 23.16 60.58
C ALA A 271 21.54 21.71 61.07
N GLN A 272 21.04 21.45 62.27
CA GLN A 272 20.99 20.11 62.87
C GLN A 272 19.99 19.14 62.19
N TYR A 273 19.13 19.64 61.29
CA TYR A 273 18.07 18.88 60.63
C TYR A 273 18.19 18.82 59.11
N LEU A 274 19.00 19.70 58.54
CA LEU A 274 19.40 19.65 57.13
C LEU A 274 20.66 18.79 57.02
N ALA A 275 20.86 18.15 55.87
CA ALA A 275 22.15 17.51 55.61
C ALA A 275 23.26 18.58 55.66
N PRO A 276 24.49 18.24 56.10
CA PRO A 276 25.62 19.17 56.06
C PRO A 276 25.85 19.77 54.66
#